data_AF-A0A8D0KRS4-F1
#
_entry.id   AF-A0A8D0KRS4-F1
#
_cell.length_a   1.000
_cell.length_b   1.000
_cell.length_c   1.000
_cell.angle_alpha   90.00
_cell.angle_beta   90.00
_cell.angle_gamma   90.00
#
_symmetry.space_group_name_H-M   'P 1'
#
loop_
_entity.id
_entity.type
_entity.pdbx_description
1 polymer ?
#
loop_
_entity_poly.entity_id
_entity_poly.type
_entity_poly.pdbx_seq_one_letter_code
_entity_poly.pdbx_strand_id
1 'polypeptide(L)' 'AITEMGILSCGSNSFGQLGVPQISGPCLIPQKIESLKEKVVDVAAGLRHALAATGKYVTILITFQ' A
#
# COMPACT_ATOMS: atom_id res chain seq x y z
N ALA A 1 6.26 0.77 3.75
CA ALA A 1 7.09 1.68 4.56
C ALA A 1 6.52 3.09 4.49
N ILE A 2 6.50 3.80 5.62
CA ILE A 2 6.11 5.22 5.69
C ILE A 2 7.36 6.08 5.51
N THR A 3 7.29 7.10 4.66
CA THR A 3 8.37 8.06 4.41
C THR A 3 7.82 9.48 4.45
N GLU A 4 8.69 10.49 4.53
CA GLU A 4 8.28 11.89 4.45
C GLU A 4 7.60 12.25 3.12
N MET A 5 7.92 11.52 2.05
CA MET A 5 7.36 11.72 0.70
C MET A 5 6.16 10.83 0.39
N GLY A 6 5.70 10.00 1.33
CA GLY A 6 4.54 9.12 1.18
C GLY A 6 4.81 7.65 1.53
N ILE A 7 3.96 6.76 1.02
CA ILE A 7 4.04 5.31 1.29
C ILE A 7 4.72 4.58 0.15
N LEU A 8 5.65 3.69 0.52
CA LEU A 8 6.29 2.74 -0.38
C LEU A 8 5.80 1.31 -0.09
N SER A 9 5.51 0.53 -1.13
CA SER A 9 5.19 -0.90 -1.05
C SER A 9 6.06 -1.74 -1.98
N CYS A 10 6.39 -2.95 -1.55
CA CYS A 10 7.10 -3.96 -2.33
C CYS A 10 6.78 -5.35 -1.76
N GLY A 11 7.06 -6.40 -2.53
CA GLY A 11 6.81 -7.79 -2.16
C GLY A 11 5.84 -8.48 -3.11
N SER A 12 5.08 -9.45 -2.59
CA SER A 12 4.07 -10.16 -3.37
C SER A 12 2.93 -9.22 -3.79
N ASN A 13 2.45 -9.39 -5.02
CA ASN A 13 1.28 -8.67 -5.54
C ASN A 13 0.24 -9.58 -6.21
N SER A 14 0.23 -10.87 -5.89
CA SER A 14 -0.68 -11.83 -6.53
C SER A 14 -2.18 -11.50 -6.35
N PHE A 15 -2.52 -10.61 -5.41
CA PHE A 15 -3.88 -10.16 -5.12
C PHE A 15 -4.04 -8.63 -5.18
N GLY A 16 -3.07 -7.91 -5.75
CA GLY A 16 -3.10 -6.43 -5.79
C GLY A 16 -2.75 -5.76 -4.45
N GLN A 17 -2.22 -6.48 -3.47
CA GLN A 17 -1.96 -5.98 -2.11
C GLN A 17 -0.91 -4.87 -2.01
N LEU A 18 -0.16 -4.60 -3.07
CA LEU A 18 0.76 -3.47 -3.11
C LEU A 18 0.05 -2.12 -3.31
N GLY A 19 -1.20 -2.11 -3.79
CA GLY A 19 -1.94 -0.87 -4.07
C GLY A 19 -1.37 -0.07 -5.25
N VAL A 20 -0.59 -0.72 -6.12
CA VAL A 20 0.04 -0.13 -7.32
C VAL A 20 -0.53 -0.83 -8.56
N PRO A 21 -1.59 -0.27 -9.19
CA PRO A 21 -2.36 -0.98 -10.22
C PRO A 21 -1.57 -1.26 -11.51
N GLN A 22 -0.43 -0.62 -11.70
CA GLN A 22 0.45 -0.81 -12.87
C GLN A 22 1.30 -2.09 -12.76
N ILE A 23 1.27 -2.77 -11.62
CA ILE A 23 2.12 -3.92 -11.32
C ILE A 23 1.26 -5.18 -11.20
N SER A 24 1.45 -6.14 -12.09
CA SER A 24 0.68 -7.39 -12.15
C SER A 24 1.40 -8.59 -11.51
N GLY A 25 2.53 -8.38 -10.82
CA GLY A 25 3.32 -9.45 -10.21
C GLY A 25 4.13 -8.98 -8.99
N PRO A 26 4.99 -9.82 -8.42
CA PRO A 26 5.83 -9.42 -7.29
C PRO A 26 6.72 -8.23 -7.67
N CYS A 27 6.87 -7.29 -6.75
CA CYS A 27 7.71 -6.12 -6.92
C CYS A 27 8.88 -6.15 -5.94
N LEU A 28 10.11 -6.20 -6.46
CA LEU A 28 11.32 -6.25 -5.64
C LEU A 28 11.87 -4.86 -5.27
N ILE A 29 11.42 -3.83 -5.98
CA ILE A 29 11.85 -2.45 -5.80
C ILE A 29 10.70 -1.69 -5.13
N PRO A 30 10.91 -1.01 -3.99
CA PRO A 30 9.88 -0.19 -3.36
C PRO A 30 9.22 0.79 -4.33
N GLN A 31 7.90 0.72 -4.44
CA GLN A 31 7.09 1.58 -5.31
C GLN A 31 6.24 2.51 -4.49
N LYS A 32 6.13 3.75 -4.96
CA LYS A 32 5.29 4.74 -4.30
C LYS A 32 3.83 4.52 -4.64
N ILE A 33 2.97 4.51 -3.61
CA ILE A 33 1.52 4.43 -3.77
C ILE A 33 0.98 5.83 -4.03
N GLU A 34 0.85 6.20 -5.31
CA GLU A 34 0.42 7.54 -5.72
C GLU A 34 -1.06 7.85 -5.42
N SER A 35 -1.89 6.83 -5.20
CA SER A 35 -3.32 6.98 -4.87
C SER A 35 -3.54 7.51 -3.45
N LEU A 36 -2.57 7.37 -2.54
CA LEU A 36 -2.63 7.91 -1.18
C LEU A 36 -2.09 9.34 -1.17
N LYS A 37 -3.00 10.32 -1.15
CA LYS A 37 -2.66 11.76 -1.06
C LYS A 37 -2.64 12.29 0.38
N GLU A 38 -3.30 11.61 1.30
CA GLU A 38 -3.33 12.02 2.71
C GLU A 38 -2.09 11.57 3.47
N LYS A 39 -1.77 12.29 4.55
CA LYS A 39 -0.70 11.90 5.47
C LYS A 39 -1.10 10.60 6.18
N VAL A 40 -0.38 9.53 5.85
CA VAL A 40 -0.47 8.25 6.53
C VAL A 40 0.34 8.30 7.82
N VAL A 41 -0.29 7.88 8.92
CA VAL A 41 0.30 7.87 10.26
C VAL A 41 0.71 6.48 10.70
N ASP A 42 0.06 5.44 10.15
CA ASP A 42 0.34 4.05 10.47
C ASP A 42 0.01 3.12 9.30
N VAL A 43 0.68 1.97 9.24
CA VAL A 43 0.47 0.94 8.22
C VAL A 43 0.50 -0.47 8.83
N ALA A 44 -0.36 -1.34 8.34
CA ALA A 44 -0.36 -2.76 8.70
C ALA A 44 -0.44 -3.62 7.44
N ALA A 45 0.21 -4.79 7.45
CA ALA A 45 0.20 -5.73 6.35
C ALA A 45 -0.10 -7.14 6.85
N GLY A 46 -1.03 -7.81 6.17
CA GLY A 46 -1.33 -9.22 6.32
C GLY A 46 -0.91 -10.01 5.08
N LEU A 47 -1.16 -11.31 5.08
CA LEU A 47 -0.69 -12.23 4.03
C LEU A 47 -1.25 -11.88 2.64
N ARG A 48 -2.46 -11.30 2.61
CA ARG A 48 -3.19 -10.94 1.38
C ARG A 48 -3.87 -9.59 1.47
N HIS A 49 -3.46 -8.70 2.37
CA HIS A 49 -4.08 -7.37 2.53
C HIS A 49 -3.10 -6.36 3.13
N ALA A 50 -3.34 -5.08 2.87
CA ALA A 50 -2.61 -3.97 3.47
C ALA A 50 -3.58 -2.87 3.91
N LEU A 51 -3.26 -2.18 5.00
CA LEU A 51 -4.02 -1.06 5.54
C LEU A 51 -3.10 0.14 5.71
N ALA A 52 -3.65 1.33 5.46
CA ALA A 52 -3.02 2.60 5.74
C ALA A 52 -3.99 3.46 6.57
N ALA A 53 -3.58 3.82 7.78
CA ALA A 53 -4.34 4.74 8.62
C ALA A 53 -3.91 6.18 8.32
N THR A 54 -4.87 7.05 8.07
CA THR A 54 -4.65 8.51 8.01
C THR A 54 -5.16 9.15 9.29
N GLY A 55 -4.78 10.39 9.56
CA GLY A 55 -5.22 11.11 10.77
C GLY A 55 -6.74 11.36 10.86
N LYS A 56 -7.52 10.99 9.84
CA LYS A 56 -8.98 11.16 9.81
C LYS A 56 -9.74 9.85 9.66
N TYR A 57 -9.24 8.93 8.84
CA TYR A 57 -9.91 7.68 8.51
C TYR A 57 -8.90 6.53 8.35
N VAL A 58 -9.36 5.30 8.56
CA VAL A 58 -8.60 4.11 8.16
C VAL A 58 -8.98 3.79 6.72
N THR A 59 -8.02 3.94 5.80
CA THR A 59 -8.21 3.51 4.41
C THR A 59 -7.68 2.09 4.30
N ILE A 60 -8.59 1.15 4.06
CA ILE A 60 -8.19 -0.17 3.62
C ILE A 60 -7.66 0.01 2.19
N LEU A 61 -6.39 -0.28 1.95
CA LEU A 61 -5.90 -0.47 0.60
C LEU A 61 -6.42 -1.85 0.18
N ILE A 62 -7.70 -1.88 -0.24
CA ILE A 62 -8.45 -3.11 -0.39
C ILE A 62 -7.75 -4.01 -1.41
N THR A 63 -7.39 -5.18 -0.89
CA THR A 63 -7.25 -6.45 -1.59
C THR A 63 -8.58 -7.15 -1.63
N PHE A 64 -9.24 -7.15 -2.77
CA PHE A 64 -10.11 -8.23 -3.16
C PHE A 64 -9.89 -8.42 -4.65
N GLN A 65 -9.85 -9.69 -5.07
CA GLN A 65 -10.01 -10.07 -6.47
C GLN A 65 -11.21 -9.36 -7.08
#